data_AF-A0A523WGT0-F1
#
_entry.id   AF-A0A523WGT0-F1
#
_cell.length_a   1.000
_cell.length_b   1.000
_cell.length_c   1.000
_cell.angle_alpha   90.00
_cell.angle_beta   90.00
_cell.angle_gamma   90.00
#
_symmetry.space_group_name_H-M   'P 1'
#
loop_
_entity.id
_entity.type
_entity.pdbx_description
1 polymer ?
#
loop_
_entity_poly.entity_id
_entity_poly.type
_entity_poly.pdbx_seq_one_letter_code
_entity_poly.pdbx_strand_id
1 'polypeptide(L)'
;MKVGGLGTFDFPAGFYVYTGSAKRSLSSRIHRHRSKVKKRFWHIDYLLAKAEIHEVRLFKNSGLSECELARRVACKVEANVIAPGFGASDCNCRSHFVYFKRREDLPLDSCNPVASDVHT
;
A
#
# COMPACT_ATOMS: atom_id res chain seq x y z
N MET A 1 3.03 3.44 -16.66
CA MET A 1 1.92 4.25 -16.08
C MET A 1 2.48 5.46 -15.34
N LYS A 2 1.93 6.67 -15.56
CA LYS A 2 2.34 7.89 -14.82
C LYS A 2 1.71 7.96 -13.42
N VAL A 3 2.54 8.23 -12.41
CA VAL A 3 2.17 8.35 -10.99
C VAL A 3 2.50 9.76 -10.52
N GLY A 4 1.55 10.69 -10.65
CA GLY A 4 1.72 12.08 -10.21
C GLY A 4 3.04 12.72 -10.67
N GLY A 5 3.75 13.34 -9.72
CA GLY A 5 5.11 13.86 -9.90
C GLY A 5 6.23 12.85 -9.65
N LEU A 6 5.91 11.61 -9.24
CA LEU A 6 6.91 10.58 -8.95
C LEU A 6 7.57 10.04 -10.23
N GLY A 7 6.85 10.03 -11.35
CA GLY A 7 7.36 9.59 -12.65
C GLY A 7 6.46 8.54 -13.32
N THR A 8 7.06 7.79 -14.25
CA THR A 8 6.40 6.72 -15.00
C THR A 8 7.05 5.39 -14.67
N PHE A 9 6.23 4.39 -14.33
CA PHE A 9 6.69 3.05 -13.94
C PHE A 9 5.87 1.97 -14.63
N ASP A 10 6.44 0.80 -14.82
CA ASP A 10 5.73 -0.38 -15.30
C ASP A 10 5.16 -1.16 -14.12
N PHE A 11 3.88 -1.52 -14.25
CA PHE A 11 3.13 -2.26 -13.25
C PHE A 11 2.70 -3.59 -13.88
N PRO A 12 3.52 -4.65 -13.78
CA PRO A 12 3.19 -5.97 -14.33
C PRO A 12 1.95 -6.56 -13.65
N ALA A 13 1.33 -7.55 -14.29
CA ALA A 13 0.26 -8.30 -13.63
C ALA A 13 0.80 -9.02 -12.39
N GLY A 14 0.03 -8.99 -11.31
CA GLY A 14 0.37 -9.60 -10.02
C GLY A 14 -0.22 -8.81 -8.86
N PHE A 15 0.39 -8.96 -7.69
CA PHE A 15 -0.12 -8.44 -6.43
C PHE A 15 0.76 -7.33 -5.89
N TYR A 16 0.12 -6.42 -5.17
CA TYR A 16 0.76 -5.22 -4.66
C TYR A 16 0.39 -4.98 -3.21
N VAL A 17 1.38 -4.73 -2.37
CA VAL A 17 1.18 -4.30 -0.99
C VAL A 17 1.62 -2.86 -0.86
N TYR A 18 0.69 -2.00 -0.48
CA TYR A 18 0.93 -0.60 -0.16
C TYR A 18 0.80 -0.39 1.34
N THR A 19 1.82 0.21 1.95
CA THR A 19 1.80 0.64 3.34
C THR A 19 1.65 2.15 3.41
N GLY A 20 0.73 2.65 4.24
CA GLY A 20 0.48 4.07 4.39
C GLY A 20 -0.14 4.41 5.73
N SER A 21 0.16 5.59 6.28
CA SER A 21 -0.46 6.07 7.51
C SER A 21 -1.75 6.84 7.26
N ALA A 22 -2.65 6.79 8.25
CA ALA A 22 -3.90 7.53 8.26
C ALA A 22 -4.05 8.31 9.58
N LYS A 23 -3.06 9.16 9.89
CA LYS A 23 -2.90 9.84 11.20
C LYS A 23 -4.09 10.70 11.65
N ARG A 24 -4.82 11.33 10.71
CA ARG A 24 -5.93 12.24 11.04
C ARG A 24 -7.32 11.62 10.97
N SER A 25 -7.54 10.74 10.00
CA SER A 25 -8.81 10.02 9.86
C SER A 25 -8.60 8.75 9.06
N LEU A 26 -8.69 7.62 9.74
CA LEU A 26 -8.57 6.31 9.13
C LEU A 26 -9.75 6.01 8.20
N SER A 27 -10.97 6.28 8.65
CA SER A 27 -12.20 6.07 7.86
C SER A 27 -12.18 6.90 6.57
N SER A 28 -11.82 8.19 6.64
CA SER A 28 -11.73 9.03 5.45
C SER A 28 -10.66 8.55 4.47
N ARG A 29 -9.53 8.03 4.98
CA ARG A 29 -8.46 7.48 4.13
C ARG A 29 -8.89 6.21 3.41
N ILE A 30 -9.54 5.28 4.13
CA ILE A 30 -10.10 4.04 3.55
C ILE A 30 -11.18 4.37 2.52
N HIS A 31 -12.14 5.22 2.89
CA HIS A 31 -13.22 5.64 2.00
C HIS A 31 -12.66 6.26 0.71
N ARG A 32 -11.66 7.15 0.84
CA ARG A 32 -10.99 7.69 -0.33
C ARG A 32 -10.36 6.58 -1.15
N HIS A 33 -9.58 5.67 -0.58
CA HIS A 33 -8.93 4.61 -1.37
C HIS A 33 -9.96 3.75 -2.12
N ARG A 34 -11.09 3.42 -1.50
CA ARG A 34 -12.18 2.67 -2.13
C ARG A 34 -12.94 3.43 -3.21
N SER A 35 -13.09 4.76 -3.09
CA SER A 35 -13.78 5.55 -4.12
C SER A 35 -13.12 5.35 -5.49
N LYS A 36 -13.91 5.28 -6.57
CA LYS A 36 -13.35 5.22 -7.94
C LYS A 36 -13.25 6.62 -8.57
N VAL A 37 -14.12 7.54 -8.16
CA VAL A 37 -14.19 8.91 -8.65
C VAL A 37 -13.56 9.85 -7.62
N LYS A 38 -12.32 10.27 -7.87
CA LYS A 38 -11.59 11.22 -7.02
C LYS A 38 -10.51 11.95 -7.79
N LYS A 39 -10.17 13.17 -7.36
CA LYS A 39 -8.92 13.81 -7.81
C LYS A 39 -7.74 13.00 -7.27
N ARG A 40 -6.89 12.45 -8.13
CA ARG A 40 -5.70 11.68 -7.73
C ARG A 40 -4.69 12.59 -7.05
N PHE A 41 -4.20 12.20 -5.90
CA PHE A 41 -3.24 12.98 -5.12
C PHE A 41 -2.14 12.08 -4.53
N TRP A 42 -2.54 10.99 -3.86
CA TRP A 42 -1.59 10.01 -3.36
C TRP A 42 -1.18 9.04 -4.48
N HIS A 43 0.05 8.53 -4.45
CA HIS A 43 0.55 7.61 -5.47
C HIS A 43 -0.38 6.40 -5.67
N ILE A 44 -0.91 5.85 -4.58
CA ILE A 44 -1.86 4.72 -4.63
C ILE A 44 -3.18 5.08 -5.35
N ASP A 45 -3.59 6.35 -5.39
CA ASP A 45 -4.80 6.76 -6.12
C ASP A 45 -4.64 6.57 -7.64
N TYR A 46 -3.41 6.66 -8.17
CA TYR A 46 -3.13 6.42 -9.58
C TYR A 46 -3.23 4.95 -9.93
N LEU A 47 -2.69 4.09 -9.06
CA LEU A 47 -2.74 2.65 -9.26
C LEU A 47 -4.17 2.09 -9.10
N LEU A 48 -4.91 2.54 -8.09
CA LEU A 48 -6.28 2.09 -7.82
C LEU A 48 -7.31 2.48 -8.90
N ALA A 49 -6.91 3.34 -9.85
CA ALA A 49 -7.68 3.58 -11.06
C ALA A 49 -7.61 2.41 -12.06
N LYS A 50 -6.61 1.53 -11.94
CA LYS A 50 -6.41 0.34 -12.80
C LYS A 50 -6.28 -0.98 -12.04
N ALA A 51 -6.32 -0.92 -10.70
CA ALA A 51 -6.19 -2.08 -9.83
C ALA A 51 -7.40 -2.21 -8.90
N GLU A 52 -7.58 -3.42 -8.36
CA GLU A 52 -8.60 -3.75 -7.38
C GLU A 52 -7.98 -3.87 -5.98
N ILE A 53 -8.75 -3.47 -4.96
CA ILE A 53 -8.36 -3.67 -3.56
C ILE A 53 -8.86 -5.05 -3.15
N HIS A 54 -7.95 -6.00 -2.95
CA HIS A 54 -8.31 -7.32 -2.42
C HIS A 54 -8.52 -7.30 -0.91
N GLU A 55 -7.72 -6.53 -0.17
CA GLU A 55 -7.74 -6.53 1.29
C GLU A 55 -7.28 -5.17 1.85
N VAL A 56 -7.81 -4.78 3.01
CA VAL A 56 -7.34 -3.63 3.80
C VAL A 56 -7.09 -4.08 5.23
N ARG A 57 -5.84 -3.99 5.69
CA ARG A 57 -5.45 -4.34 7.05
C ARG A 57 -5.16 -3.11 7.89
N LEU A 58 -5.65 -3.13 9.13
CA LEU A 58 -5.53 -2.02 10.07
C LEU A 58 -4.59 -2.38 11.22
N PHE A 59 -3.56 -1.56 11.41
CA PHE A 59 -2.55 -1.74 12.45
C PHE A 59 -2.64 -0.66 13.53
N LYS A 60 -3.82 -0.51 14.13
CA LYS A 60 -4.04 0.42 15.26
C LYS A 60 -3.25 -0.06 16.48
N ASN A 61 -2.60 0.85 17.20
CA ASN A 61 -1.89 0.58 18.46
C ASN A 61 -0.86 -0.57 18.38
N SER A 62 -0.35 -0.88 17.19
CA SER A 62 0.62 -1.96 16.98
C SER A 62 2.02 -1.63 17.51
N GLY A 63 2.28 -0.36 17.86
CA GLY A 63 3.62 0.17 18.13
C GLY A 63 4.51 0.26 16.87
N LEU A 64 4.04 -0.24 15.73
CA LEU A 64 4.81 -0.27 14.49
C LEU A 64 4.63 1.05 13.72
N SER A 65 5.76 1.62 13.30
CA SER A 65 5.75 2.74 12.36
C SER A 65 5.37 2.27 10.95
N GLU A 66 4.87 3.20 10.12
CA GLU A 66 4.62 2.94 8.69
C GLU A 66 5.86 2.38 7.98
N CYS A 67 7.03 2.96 8.27
CA CYS A 67 8.31 2.53 7.70
C CYS A 67 8.69 1.11 8.15
N GLU A 68 8.43 0.77 9.42
CA GLU A 68 8.71 -0.57 9.94
C GLU A 68 7.80 -1.61 9.31
N LEU A 69 6.52 -1.29 9.16
CA LEU A 69 5.55 -2.17 8.51
C LEU A 69 5.92 -2.37 7.02
N ALA A 70 6.29 -1.31 6.32
CA ALA A 70 6.77 -1.38 4.94
C ALA A 70 8.03 -2.26 4.82
N ARG A 71 8.97 -2.16 5.77
CA ARG A 71 10.17 -2.99 5.81
C ARG A 71 9.85 -4.46 6.03
N ARG A 72 8.95 -4.78 6.97
CA ARG A 72 8.53 -6.17 7.23
C ARG A 72 7.89 -6.80 5.99
N VAL A 73 7.08 -6.05 5.25
CA VAL A 73 6.51 -6.49 3.97
C VAL A 73 7.61 -6.76 2.95
N ALA A 74 8.60 -5.87 2.85
CA ALA A 74 9.70 -6.02 1.89
C ALA A 74 10.69 -7.15 2.23
N CYS A 75 10.82 -7.56 3.49
CA CYS A 75 11.76 -8.62 3.89
C CYS A 75 11.26 -10.05 3.64
N LYS A 76 9.98 -10.26 3.29
CA LYS A 76 9.35 -11.59 3.32
C LYS A 76 9.57 -12.45 2.09
N VAL A 77 9.82 -11.87 0.91
CA VAL A 77 10.05 -12.58 -0.37
C VAL A 77 10.99 -11.71 -1.22
N GLU A 78 11.35 -12.14 -2.43
CA GLU A 78 11.94 -11.33 -3.52
C GLU A 78 11.09 -10.09 -3.85
N ALA A 79 10.98 -9.19 -2.87
CA ALA A 79 10.19 -7.99 -2.89
C ALA A 79 10.80 -7.04 -3.91
N ASN A 80 10.18 -7.00 -5.08
CA ASN A 80 10.66 -6.16 -6.16
C ASN A 80 10.09 -4.76 -5.97
N VAL A 81 10.97 -3.82 -5.65
CA VAL A 81 10.65 -2.39 -5.69
C VAL A 81 10.63 -1.94 -7.14
N ILE A 82 9.47 -2.03 -7.77
CA ILE A 82 9.28 -1.63 -9.18
C ILE A 82 9.00 -0.13 -9.35
N ALA A 83 8.66 0.56 -8.24
CA ALA A 83 8.42 2.00 -8.19
C ALA A 83 9.13 2.61 -6.98
N PRO A 84 10.41 3.01 -7.11
CA PRO A 84 11.14 3.74 -6.08
C PRO A 84 10.43 5.04 -5.67
N GLY A 85 10.47 5.38 -4.38
CA GLY A 85 9.82 6.55 -3.79
C GLY A 85 8.29 6.44 -3.64
N PHE A 86 7.68 5.35 -4.09
CA PHE A 86 6.23 5.20 -4.04
C PHE A 86 5.74 5.09 -2.59
N GLY A 87 5.12 6.17 -2.12
CA GLY A 87 4.53 6.22 -0.78
C GLY A 87 5.52 6.60 0.31
N ALA A 88 6.77 6.88 -0.06
CA ALA A 88 7.87 7.25 0.82
C ALA A 88 8.30 8.71 0.57
N SER A 89 7.33 9.63 0.44
CA SER A 89 7.64 11.04 0.12
C SER A 89 8.18 11.83 1.31
N ASP A 90 7.96 11.35 2.53
CA ASP A 90 8.36 11.98 3.79
C ASP A 90 9.38 11.13 4.58
N CYS A 91 10.01 10.14 3.94
CA CYS A 91 11.03 9.29 4.55
C CYS A 91 12.08 8.81 3.54
N ASN A 92 13.15 8.19 4.03
CA ASN A 92 14.24 7.66 3.19
C ASN A 92 14.01 6.20 2.77
N CYS A 93 12.80 5.66 2.91
CA CYS A 93 12.51 4.30 2.46
C CYS A 93 12.58 4.22 0.93
N ARG A 94 13.15 3.13 0.40
CA ARG A 94 13.21 2.92 -1.05
C ARG A 94 11.82 2.94 -1.69
N SER A 95 10.82 2.38 -1.01
CA SER A 95 9.40 2.45 -1.36
C SER A 95 8.56 1.93 -0.19
N HIS A 96 7.31 2.39 -0.06
CA HIS A 96 6.28 1.76 0.80
C HIS A 96 5.34 0.86 -0.03
N PHE A 97 5.76 0.53 -1.25
CA PHE A 97 5.01 -0.22 -2.22
C PHE A 97 5.84 -1.39 -2.75
N VAL A 98 5.31 -2.60 -2.62
CA VAL A 98 6.01 -3.84 -2.94
C VAL A 98 5.19 -4.66 -3.92
N TYR A 99 5.86 -5.19 -4.96
CA TYR A 99 5.28 -6.09 -5.95
C TYR A 99 5.57 -7.54 -5.62
N PHE A 100 4.56 -8.39 -5.83
CA PHE A 100 4.61 -9.83 -5.73
C PHE A 100 4.04 -10.44 -7.01
N LYS A 101 4.76 -11.39 -7.61
CA LYS A 101 4.29 -12.05 -8.84
C LYS A 101 3.10 -12.96 -8.56
N ARG A 102 3.11 -13.67 -7.43
CA ARG A 102 2.09 -14.65 -7.06
C ARG A 102 1.44 -14.30 -5.73
N ARG A 103 0.24 -14.84 -5.50
CA ARG A 103 -0.56 -14.52 -4.32
C ARG A 103 0.02 -15.15 -3.05
N GLU A 104 0.64 -16.31 -3.19
CA GLU A 104 1.20 -17.11 -2.11
C GLU A 104 2.44 -16.44 -1.49
N ASP A 105 3.04 -15.50 -2.22
CA ASP A 105 4.18 -14.70 -1.77
C ASP A 105 3.74 -13.51 -0.89
N LEU A 106 2.42 -13.23 -0.77
CA LEU A 106 1.92 -12.13 0.03
C LEU A 106 2.10 -12.40 1.53
N PRO A 107 2.48 -11.38 2.33
CA PRO A 107 2.65 -11.53 3.77
C PRO A 107 1.29 -11.52 4.51
N LEU A 108 0.44 -12.51 4.24
CA LEU A 108 -0.94 -12.58 4.73
C LEU A 108 -1.07 -13.05 6.19
N ASP A 109 -0.02 -13.61 6.80
CA ASP A 109 -0.18 -14.32 8.09
C ASP A 109 0.66 -13.78 9.26
N SER A 110 1.56 -12.82 9.04
CA SER A 110 2.58 -12.47 10.06
C SER A 110 2.42 -11.13 10.78
N CYS A 111 1.41 -10.35 10.44
CA CYS A 111 1.13 -9.10 11.13
C CYS A 111 -0.33 -9.17 11.59
N ASN A 112 -0.54 -9.47 12.87
CA ASN A 112 -1.86 -9.61 13.49
C ASN A 112 -2.66 -8.31 13.26
N PRO A 113 -3.59 -8.25 12.29
CA PRO A 113 -4.37 -7.06 12.05
C PRO A 113 -5.41 -6.96 13.16
N VAL A 114 -5.60 -5.78 13.74
CA VAL A 114 -6.74 -5.57 14.64
C VAL A 114 -7.99 -5.66 13.76
N ALA A 115 -8.92 -6.54 14.13
CA ALA A 115 -10.11 -6.93 13.38
C ALA A 115 -10.65 -5.83 12.44
N SER A 116 -10.77 -6.15 11.16
CA SER A 116 -11.40 -5.29 10.17
C SER A 116 -12.90 -5.22 10.42
N ASP A 117 -13.41 -4.04 10.78
CA ASP A 117 -14.83 -3.72 10.63
C ASP A 117 -15.13 -3.63 9.13
N VAL A 118 -15.49 -4.78 8.54
CA VAL A 118 -16.26 -4.82 7.29
C VAL A 118 -17.71 -4.67 7.71
N HIS A 119 -18.22 -3.44 7.69
CA HIS A 119 -19.65 -3.23 7.52
C HIS A 119 -19.92 -2.94 6.05
N THR A 120 -20.90 -3.69 5.55
CA THR A 120 -21.47 -3.80 4.21
C THR A 120 -21.68 -2.48 3.50
#